data_AF-A0A2I8VQ15-F1
#
_entry.id   AF-A0A2I8VQ15-F1
#
_cell.length_a   1.000
_cell.length_b   1.000
_cell.length_c   1.000
_cell.angle_alpha   90.00
_cell.angle_beta   90.00
_cell.angle_gamma   90.00
#
_symmetry.space_group_name_H-M   'P 1'
#
loop_
_entity.id
_entity.type
_entity.pdbx_description
1 polymer ?
#
loop_
_entity_poly.entity_id
_entity_poly.type
_entity_poly.pdbx_seq_one_letter_code
_entity_poly.pdbx_strand_id
1 'polypeptide(L)'
;MREYAFELALCVHLEATTEWVVARQLGGSVAHPGGRIVDVVGVVPGAGFDRRAAITAETIPPLALESDVGVGAAVRPERAFHCSSQVARRVADRAVELGFFEAEHRGGHRRVRRAVRYPDDWFAELVAVENKPDLGSPGDLESQLRTDASLGLFDRVVLATESYVTRAHLNRIPDAVGVWRFDPDERETEVVREPEPLSPTATGVEPVDSHPLRTDVAFVSPEEKARVRRRVAERAYGKGWRPEPPGCVHGAVTADGRPYCEQFARVVDPGADCGEGCSAFAAADPPAVDRRALRDARTPWVADPEGVARTQSGLDRFS
;
A
#
# COMPACT_ATOMS: atom_id res chain seq x y z
N MET A 1 4.85 12.13 20.69
CA MET A 1 4.06 12.67 19.55
C MET A 1 2.70 11.96 19.38
N ARG A 2 1.77 12.45 18.53
CA ARG A 2 0.56 11.69 18.11
C ARG A 2 0.93 10.61 17.09
N GLU A 3 0.33 9.42 17.17
CA GLU A 3 0.63 8.29 16.27
C GLU A 3 0.52 8.67 14.78
N TYR A 4 -0.56 9.36 14.40
CA TYR A 4 -0.76 9.80 13.03
C TYR A 4 0.32 10.76 12.51
N ALA A 5 0.73 11.73 13.33
CA ALA A 5 1.77 12.69 12.96
C ALA A 5 3.15 12.02 12.83
N PHE A 6 3.42 11.06 13.73
CA PHE A 6 4.64 10.23 13.70
C PHE A 6 4.70 9.38 12.43
N GLU A 7 3.63 8.64 12.11
CA GLU A 7 3.53 7.81 10.90
C GLU A 7 3.73 8.65 9.62
N LEU A 8 3.14 9.85 9.55
CA LEU A 8 3.32 10.75 8.42
C LEU A 8 4.74 11.30 8.32
N ALA A 9 5.37 11.66 9.44
CA ALA A 9 6.76 12.08 9.46
C ALA A 9 7.70 10.95 8.99
N LEU A 10 7.43 9.71 9.39
CA LEU A 10 8.18 8.55 8.95
C LEU A 10 8.03 8.30 7.44
N CYS A 11 6.82 8.41 6.89
CA CYS A 11 6.61 8.27 5.44
C CYS A 11 7.43 9.30 4.64
N VAL A 12 7.48 10.55 5.13
CA VAL A 12 8.30 11.61 4.51
C VAL A 12 9.79 11.27 4.61
N HIS A 13 10.25 10.77 5.76
CA HIS A 13 11.63 10.34 5.92
C HIS A 13 11.98 9.21 4.94
N LEU A 14 11.14 8.17 4.85
CA LEU A 14 11.35 7.04 3.95
C LEU A 14 11.40 7.46 2.47
N GLU A 15 10.51 8.35 2.01
CA GLU A 15 10.61 8.88 0.65
C GLU A 15 11.90 9.68 0.41
N ALA A 16 12.46 10.31 1.44
CA ALA A 16 13.66 11.12 1.31
C ALA A 16 14.96 10.31 1.38
N THR A 17 14.95 9.15 2.06
CA THR A 17 16.15 8.36 2.34
C THR A 17 16.18 7.01 1.61
N THR A 18 15.10 6.65 0.92
CA THR A 18 15.00 5.39 0.17
C THR A 18 14.43 5.62 -1.23
N GLU A 19 14.62 4.65 -2.12
CA GLU A 19 13.96 4.62 -3.43
C GLU A 19 12.63 3.83 -3.38
N TRP A 20 11.99 3.72 -2.21
CA TRP A 20 10.78 2.92 -2.06
C TRP A 20 9.56 3.66 -2.58
N VAL A 21 8.56 2.90 -3.06
CA VAL A 21 7.19 3.39 -3.13
C VAL A 21 6.51 3.12 -1.81
N VAL A 22 6.22 4.18 -1.06
CA VAL A 22 5.65 4.10 0.30
C VAL A 22 4.13 4.24 0.27
N ALA A 23 3.44 3.38 1.00
CA ALA A 23 2.01 3.47 1.21
C ALA A 23 1.63 3.17 2.65
N ARG A 24 0.44 3.61 3.05
CA ARG A 24 -0.05 3.45 4.42
C ARG A 24 -1.26 2.55 4.52
N GLN A 25 -1.49 1.95 5.69
CA GLN A 25 -2.73 1.32 6.11
C GLN A 25 -3.24 0.31 5.07
N LEU A 26 -2.47 -0.75 4.87
CA LEU A 26 -2.73 -1.81 3.88
C LEU A 26 -3.00 -3.15 4.55
N GLY A 27 -3.96 -3.90 4.02
CA GLY A 27 -4.28 -5.24 4.54
C GLY A 27 -3.10 -6.19 4.36
N GLY A 28 -2.70 -6.86 5.44
CA GLY A 28 -1.56 -7.80 5.49
C GLY A 28 -1.96 -9.25 5.82
N SER A 29 -3.25 -9.57 5.84
CA SER A 29 -3.75 -10.92 6.13
C SER A 29 -3.99 -11.75 4.86
N VAL A 30 -3.90 -13.08 4.99
CA VAL A 30 -4.10 -14.03 3.88
C VAL A 30 -5.32 -14.91 4.14
N ALA A 31 -5.32 -15.65 5.25
CA ALA A 31 -6.38 -16.57 5.66
C ALA A 31 -7.59 -15.83 6.26
N HIS A 32 -7.39 -14.69 6.92
CA HIS A 32 -8.46 -13.89 7.49
C HIS A 32 -8.49 -12.46 6.91
N PRO A 33 -9.03 -12.25 5.69
CA PRO A 33 -9.04 -10.95 5.04
C PRO A 33 -9.58 -9.83 5.93
N GLY A 34 -8.80 -8.76 6.12
CA GLY A 34 -9.14 -7.64 7.00
C GLY A 34 -8.76 -7.84 8.48
N GLY A 35 -8.24 -9.00 8.87
CA GLY A 35 -7.75 -9.27 10.23
C GLY A 35 -6.46 -8.54 10.60
N ARG A 36 -5.72 -8.01 9.61
CA ARG A 36 -4.47 -7.29 9.83
C ARG A 36 -4.33 -6.11 8.87
N ILE A 37 -4.04 -4.93 9.40
CA ILE A 37 -3.70 -3.72 8.63
C ILE A 37 -2.30 -3.29 9.05
N VAL A 38 -1.36 -3.27 8.11
CA VAL A 38 0.02 -2.81 8.29
C VAL A 38 0.06 -1.29 8.15
N ASP A 39 0.76 -0.63 9.07
CA ASP A 39 0.77 0.83 9.14
C ASP A 39 1.43 1.45 7.93
N VAL A 40 2.67 1.04 7.62
CA VAL A 40 3.43 1.51 6.47
C VAL A 40 3.99 0.32 5.70
N VAL A 41 3.84 0.37 4.37
CA VAL A 41 4.40 -0.61 3.44
C VAL A 41 5.36 0.11 2.51
N GLY A 42 6.60 -0.35 2.47
CA GLY A 42 7.59 0.02 1.46
C GLY A 42 7.64 -1.04 0.35
N VAL A 43 7.49 -0.60 -0.90
CA VAL A 43 7.76 -1.43 -2.08
C VAL A 43 9.14 -1.07 -2.60
N VAL A 44 10.08 -1.99 -2.52
CA VAL A 44 11.42 -1.83 -3.08
C VAL A 44 11.37 -2.15 -4.58
N PRO A 45 11.72 -1.21 -5.47
CA PRO A 45 11.70 -1.44 -6.91
C PRO A 45 12.52 -2.67 -7.33
N GLY A 46 11.95 -3.48 -8.20
CA GLY A 46 12.63 -4.61 -8.84
C GLY A 46 12.99 -4.32 -10.30
N ALA A 47 13.63 -5.27 -10.98
CA ALA A 47 14.09 -5.11 -12.36
C ALA A 47 12.94 -4.85 -13.37
N GLY A 48 11.71 -5.24 -13.02
CA GLY A 48 10.52 -4.99 -13.83
C GLY A 48 9.77 -3.68 -13.51
N PHE A 49 10.29 -2.83 -12.61
CA PHE A 49 9.55 -1.69 -12.07
C PHE A 49 9.08 -0.73 -13.16
N ASP A 50 9.97 -0.29 -14.06
CA ASP A 50 9.63 0.62 -15.15
C ASP A 50 8.54 0.06 -16.07
N ARG A 51 8.57 -1.25 -16.33
CA ARG A 51 7.53 -1.94 -17.12
C ARG A 51 6.17 -1.88 -16.43
N ARG A 52 6.13 -1.97 -15.10
CA ARG A 52 4.90 -1.81 -14.33
C ARG A 52 4.45 -0.36 -14.31
N ALA A 53 5.38 0.58 -14.10
CA ALA A 53 5.08 2.00 -14.03
C ALA A 53 4.48 2.53 -15.34
N ALA A 54 4.99 2.06 -16.49
CA ALA A 54 4.50 2.40 -17.81
C ALA A 54 3.03 2.01 -18.09
N ILE A 55 2.44 1.09 -17.32
CA ILE A 55 1.06 0.63 -17.55
C ILE A 55 0.07 1.72 -17.13
N THR A 56 0.14 2.12 -15.86
CA THR A 56 -0.80 3.06 -15.23
C THR A 56 -0.26 3.50 -13.88
N ALA A 57 -0.57 4.74 -13.49
CA ALA A 57 -0.30 5.30 -12.18
C ALA A 57 -1.16 4.67 -11.06
N GLU A 58 -2.27 4.03 -11.43
CA GLU A 58 -3.27 3.49 -10.51
C GLU A 58 -2.97 2.04 -10.08
N THR A 59 -3.75 1.52 -9.13
CA THR A 59 -3.76 0.08 -8.78
C THR A 59 -4.38 -0.70 -9.94
N ILE A 60 -3.68 -1.71 -10.49
CA ILE A 60 -4.31 -2.64 -11.43
C ILE A 60 -5.22 -3.57 -10.61
N PRO A 61 -6.50 -3.76 -10.99
CA PRO A 61 -7.42 -4.58 -10.21
C PRO A 61 -6.86 -5.98 -9.96
N PRO A 62 -6.79 -6.45 -8.69
CA PRO A 62 -6.29 -7.79 -8.36
C PRO A 62 -6.93 -8.91 -9.17
N LEU A 63 -8.25 -8.85 -9.35
CA LEU A 63 -8.98 -9.85 -10.14
C LEU A 63 -8.61 -9.83 -11.62
N ALA A 64 -8.15 -8.71 -12.19
CA ALA A 64 -7.66 -8.66 -13.56
C ALA A 64 -6.29 -9.35 -13.69
N LEU A 65 -5.42 -9.18 -12.70
CA LEU A 65 -4.11 -9.85 -12.63
C LEU A 65 -4.24 -11.36 -12.42
N GLU A 66 -5.26 -11.79 -11.68
CA GLU A 66 -5.54 -13.20 -11.36
C GLU A 66 -6.41 -13.90 -12.41
N SER A 67 -7.00 -13.16 -13.35
CA SER A 67 -7.80 -13.74 -14.44
C SER A 67 -6.94 -14.47 -15.48
N ASP A 68 -7.58 -15.36 -16.23
CA ASP A 68 -7.02 -16.08 -17.37
C ASP A 68 -6.90 -15.22 -18.66
N VAL A 69 -7.12 -13.90 -18.56
CA VAL A 69 -6.99 -13.00 -19.70
C VAL A 69 -5.50 -12.84 -20.04
N GLY A 70 -5.05 -13.44 -21.13
CA GLY A 70 -3.67 -13.31 -21.63
C GLY A 70 -3.48 -12.17 -22.63
N VAL A 71 -2.23 -12.00 -23.08
CA VAL A 71 -1.86 -11.07 -24.19
C VAL A 71 -2.22 -11.59 -25.59
N GLY A 72 -2.68 -12.85 -25.67
CA GLY A 72 -2.98 -13.53 -26.93
C GLY A 72 -4.38 -13.23 -27.45
N ALA A 73 -5.18 -14.29 -27.63
CA ALA A 73 -6.53 -14.16 -28.17
C ALA A 73 -7.47 -13.46 -27.17
N ALA A 74 -8.30 -12.55 -27.67
CA ALA A 74 -9.30 -11.90 -26.84
C ALA A 74 -10.40 -12.88 -26.40
N VAL A 75 -10.69 -12.86 -25.10
CA VAL A 75 -11.63 -13.76 -24.44
C VAL A 75 -12.80 -12.97 -23.87
N ARG A 76 -13.92 -13.66 -23.66
CA ARG A 76 -15.05 -13.06 -22.94
C ARG A 76 -14.68 -12.95 -21.46
N PRO A 77 -14.84 -11.79 -20.80
CA PRO A 77 -14.55 -11.64 -19.37
C PRO A 77 -15.25 -12.71 -18.52
N GLU A 78 -16.50 -13.07 -18.83
CA GLU A 78 -17.26 -14.05 -18.06
C GLU A 78 -16.70 -15.48 -18.13
N ARG A 79 -15.76 -15.74 -19.04
CA ARG A 79 -15.08 -17.04 -19.19
C ARG A 79 -13.68 -17.06 -18.61
N ALA A 80 -13.09 -15.91 -18.31
CA ALA A 80 -11.70 -15.78 -17.90
C ALA A 80 -11.52 -15.38 -16.43
N PHE A 81 -12.61 -14.97 -15.77
CA PHE A 81 -12.59 -14.57 -14.37
C PHE A 81 -13.26 -15.63 -13.50
N HIS A 82 -12.67 -15.93 -12.34
CA HIS A 82 -13.24 -16.83 -11.34
C HIS A 82 -14.18 -16.08 -10.37
N CYS A 83 -15.15 -15.35 -10.92
CA CYS A 83 -16.14 -14.58 -10.16
C CYS A 83 -17.47 -14.47 -10.92
N SER A 84 -18.46 -13.78 -10.34
CA SER A 84 -19.72 -13.55 -11.04
C SER A 84 -19.53 -12.74 -12.32
N SER A 85 -20.39 -12.96 -13.32
CA SER A 85 -20.35 -12.25 -14.60
C SER A 85 -20.40 -10.72 -14.45
N GLN A 86 -21.18 -10.23 -13.49
CA GLN A 86 -21.27 -8.79 -13.21
C GLN A 86 -19.94 -8.24 -12.67
N VAL A 87 -19.29 -8.97 -11.76
CA VAL A 87 -17.96 -8.57 -11.24
C VAL A 87 -16.93 -8.65 -12.36
N ALA A 88 -16.92 -9.72 -13.16
CA ALA A 88 -16.00 -9.90 -14.27
C ALA A 88 -16.08 -8.73 -15.27
N ARG A 89 -17.28 -8.29 -15.63
CA ARG A 89 -17.49 -7.13 -16.51
C ARG A 89 -16.95 -5.84 -15.89
N ARG A 90 -17.33 -5.52 -14.65
CA ARG A 90 -16.86 -4.30 -13.97
C ARG A 90 -15.34 -4.26 -13.83
N VAL A 91 -14.72 -5.39 -13.49
CA VAL A 91 -13.25 -5.48 -13.39
C VAL A 91 -12.60 -5.35 -14.76
N ALA A 92 -13.15 -5.98 -15.79
CA ALA A 92 -12.66 -5.82 -17.16
C ALA A 92 -12.82 -4.39 -17.67
N ASP A 93 -13.92 -3.69 -17.35
CA ASP A 93 -14.13 -2.27 -17.64
C ASP A 93 -13.03 -1.42 -17.01
N ARG A 94 -12.81 -1.58 -15.70
CA ARG A 94 -11.77 -0.85 -15.01
C ARG A 94 -10.38 -1.16 -15.57
N ALA A 95 -10.09 -2.41 -15.90
CA ALA A 95 -8.81 -2.79 -16.50
C ALA A 95 -8.61 -2.18 -17.90
N VAL A 96 -9.68 -1.97 -18.67
CA VAL A 96 -9.64 -1.28 -19.97
C VAL A 96 -9.43 0.22 -19.78
N GLU A 97 -10.14 0.86 -18.85
CA GLU A 97 -9.94 2.28 -18.51
C GLU A 97 -8.50 2.57 -18.09
N LEU A 98 -7.88 1.64 -17.37
CA LEU A 98 -6.48 1.75 -16.93
C LEU A 98 -5.46 1.38 -18.01
N GLY A 99 -5.89 1.00 -19.21
CA GLY A 99 -4.98 0.58 -20.29
C GLY A 99 -4.28 -0.76 -20.04
N PHE A 100 -4.66 -1.51 -19.00
CA PHE A 100 -4.12 -2.85 -18.74
C PHE A 100 -4.72 -3.89 -19.70
N PHE A 101 -6.01 -3.74 -20.02
CA PHE A 101 -6.71 -4.53 -21.03
C PHE A 101 -7.03 -3.70 -22.28
N GLU A 102 -7.09 -4.36 -23.42
CA GLU A 102 -7.71 -3.87 -24.64
C GLU A 102 -9.06 -4.57 -24.83
N ALA A 103 -10.05 -3.87 -25.37
CA ALA A 103 -11.36 -4.42 -25.68
C ALA A 103 -11.63 -4.47 -27.18
N GLU A 104 -12.27 -5.54 -27.64
CA GLU A 104 -12.77 -5.66 -29.01
C GLU A 104 -14.19 -6.24 -29.02
N HIS A 105 -14.94 -5.99 -30.09
CA HIS A 105 -16.25 -6.59 -30.31
C HIS A 105 -16.18 -7.61 -31.45
N ARG A 106 -16.57 -8.86 -31.17
CA ARG A 106 -16.61 -9.92 -32.18
C ARG A 106 -17.85 -10.80 -31.99
N GLY A 107 -18.67 -10.88 -33.04
CA GLY A 107 -19.89 -11.68 -33.04
C GLY A 107 -20.90 -11.23 -31.98
N GLY A 108 -21.08 -9.92 -31.79
CA GLY A 108 -22.01 -9.35 -30.82
C GLY A 108 -21.56 -9.45 -29.35
N HIS A 109 -20.36 -9.95 -29.09
CA HIS A 109 -19.82 -10.10 -27.74
C HIS A 109 -18.57 -9.24 -27.56
N ARG A 110 -18.51 -8.53 -26.43
CA ARG A 110 -17.28 -7.88 -25.98
C ARG A 110 -16.28 -8.93 -25.52
N ARG A 111 -15.04 -8.75 -25.95
CA ARG A 111 -13.88 -9.56 -25.58
C ARG A 111 -12.77 -8.64 -25.13
N VAL A 112 -11.91 -9.17 -24.26
CA VAL A 112 -10.74 -8.45 -23.74
C VAL A 112 -9.49 -9.31 -23.86
N ARG A 113 -8.34 -8.64 -23.99
CA ARG A 113 -7.01 -9.22 -23.87
C ARG A 113 -6.12 -8.27 -23.07
N ARG A 114 -5.02 -8.76 -22.48
CA ARG A 114 -4.02 -7.89 -21.87
C ARG A 114 -3.27 -7.11 -22.94
N ALA A 115 -3.07 -5.81 -22.71
CA ALA A 115 -2.24 -4.95 -23.56
C ALA A 115 -0.76 -5.36 -23.48
N VAL A 116 -0.31 -5.77 -22.29
CA VAL A 116 1.08 -6.13 -22.02
C VAL A 116 1.17 -7.36 -21.10
N ARG A 117 2.32 -8.04 -21.11
CA ARG A 117 2.63 -9.02 -20.08
C ARG A 117 2.91 -8.27 -18.77
N TYR A 118 2.24 -8.68 -17.70
CA TYR A 118 2.52 -8.14 -16.39
C TYR A 118 3.93 -8.59 -15.93
N PRO A 119 4.81 -7.68 -15.51
CA PRO A 119 6.12 -8.05 -15.00
C PRO A 119 5.97 -8.66 -13.62
N ASP A 120 6.38 -9.91 -13.39
CA ASP A 120 6.30 -10.52 -12.04
C ASP A 120 7.45 -10.08 -11.12
N ASP A 121 8.50 -9.49 -11.68
CA ASP A 121 9.76 -9.07 -11.04
C ASP A 121 9.82 -7.55 -10.76
N TRP A 122 8.66 -6.88 -10.72
CA TRP A 122 8.62 -5.41 -10.63
C TRP A 122 8.88 -4.83 -9.25
N PHE A 123 8.74 -5.65 -8.20
CA PHE A 123 9.20 -5.33 -6.86
C PHE A 123 10.19 -6.39 -6.40
N ALA A 124 11.28 -5.97 -5.78
CA ALA A 124 12.29 -6.87 -5.22
C ALA A 124 11.87 -7.35 -3.82
N GLU A 125 11.38 -6.42 -2.99
CA GLU A 125 11.02 -6.68 -1.60
C GLU A 125 9.79 -5.87 -1.20
N LEU A 126 9.05 -6.41 -0.22
CA LEU A 126 8.04 -5.70 0.55
C LEU A 126 8.51 -5.57 1.99
N VAL A 127 8.53 -4.34 2.49
CA VAL A 127 8.91 -4.03 3.87
C VAL A 127 7.66 -3.56 4.61
N ALA A 128 7.34 -4.21 5.73
CA ALA A 128 6.33 -3.73 6.67
C ALA A 128 7.01 -2.89 7.75
N VAL A 129 6.44 -1.72 8.04
CA VAL A 129 6.87 -0.88 9.15
C VAL A 129 5.66 -0.59 10.04
N GLU A 130 5.73 -1.05 11.28
CA GLU A 130 4.74 -0.79 12.33
C GLU A 130 5.15 0.42 13.16
N ASN A 131 4.21 1.32 13.40
CA ASN A 131 4.47 2.54 14.14
C ASN A 131 3.99 2.39 15.58
N LYS A 132 4.91 2.55 16.53
CA LYS A 132 4.53 2.71 17.93
C LYS A 132 5.41 3.77 18.59
N PRO A 133 5.04 5.07 18.51
CA PRO A 133 5.87 6.13 19.09
C PRO A 133 6.04 5.97 20.60
N ASP A 134 4.99 5.55 21.32
CA ASP A 134 5.01 5.28 22.76
C ASP A 134 4.96 3.77 23.06
N LEU A 135 6.10 3.19 23.45
CA LEU A 135 6.18 1.78 23.89
C LEU A 135 5.65 1.56 25.32
N GLY A 136 5.36 2.63 26.07
CA GLY A 136 4.67 2.53 27.36
C GLY A 136 3.22 2.05 27.23
N SER A 137 2.61 2.26 26.06
CA SER A 137 1.23 1.88 25.74
C SER A 137 1.17 1.03 24.46
N PRO A 138 1.75 -0.19 24.46
CA PRO A 138 2.01 -0.94 23.23
C PRO A 138 0.74 -1.48 22.55
N GLY A 139 -0.38 -1.60 23.27
CA GLY A 139 -1.61 -2.20 22.75
C GLY A 139 -1.36 -3.60 22.20
N ASP A 140 -1.82 -3.85 20.98
CA ASP A 140 -1.68 -5.14 20.28
C ASP A 140 -0.34 -5.31 19.54
N LEU A 141 0.64 -4.44 19.76
CA LEU A 141 1.90 -4.45 18.99
C LEU A 141 2.59 -5.81 18.98
N GLU A 142 2.69 -6.48 20.14
CA GLU A 142 3.37 -7.77 20.24
C GLU A 142 2.69 -8.85 19.38
N SER A 143 1.36 -8.89 19.36
CA SER A 143 0.60 -9.88 18.58
C SER A 143 0.66 -9.57 17.08
N GLN A 144 0.68 -8.29 16.70
CA GLN A 144 0.88 -7.83 15.32
C GLN A 144 2.26 -8.24 14.79
N LEU A 145 3.34 -7.90 15.50
CA LEU A 145 4.70 -8.23 15.10
C LEU A 145 4.94 -9.74 15.06
N ARG A 146 4.34 -10.50 15.99
CA ARG A 146 4.39 -11.96 15.96
C ARG A 146 3.68 -12.52 14.73
N THR A 147 2.52 -11.99 14.38
CA THR A 147 1.79 -12.37 13.17
C THR A 147 2.62 -12.10 11.92
N ASP A 148 3.24 -10.92 11.80
CA ASP A 148 4.02 -10.58 10.61
C ASP A 148 5.25 -11.49 10.46
N ALA A 149 5.94 -11.76 11.58
CA ALA A 149 7.09 -12.65 11.61
C ALA A 149 6.69 -14.12 11.31
N SER A 150 5.58 -14.61 11.87
CA SER A 150 5.14 -16.00 11.68
C SER A 150 4.55 -16.25 10.29
N LEU A 151 3.82 -15.27 9.75
CA LEU A 151 3.26 -15.35 8.40
C LEU A 151 4.35 -15.20 7.35
N GLY A 152 5.31 -14.30 7.57
CA GLY A 152 6.36 -14.00 6.61
C GLY A 152 5.79 -13.55 5.27
N LEU A 153 4.80 -12.65 5.32
CA LEU A 153 4.21 -12.04 4.11
C LEU A 153 5.17 -11.01 3.51
N PHE A 154 5.88 -10.28 4.36
CA PHE A 154 6.89 -9.27 4.01
C PHE A 154 8.29 -9.88 4.05
N ASP A 155 9.22 -9.29 3.31
CA ASP A 155 10.64 -9.69 3.30
C ASP A 155 11.35 -9.18 4.56
N ARG A 156 10.92 -8.03 5.07
CA ARG A 156 11.39 -7.42 6.31
C ARG A 156 10.21 -6.82 7.08
N VAL A 157 10.31 -6.86 8.40
CA VAL A 157 9.38 -6.22 9.33
C VAL A 157 10.18 -5.34 10.27
N VAL A 158 9.72 -4.11 10.46
CA VAL A 158 10.37 -3.11 11.30
C VAL A 158 9.35 -2.51 12.26
N LEU A 159 9.75 -2.32 13.51
CA LEU A 159 9.08 -1.45 14.46
C LEU A 159 9.77 -0.07 14.44
N ALA A 160 9.04 0.98 14.09
CA ALA A 160 9.48 2.36 14.24
C ALA A 160 8.88 2.98 15.51
N THR A 161 9.73 3.57 16.36
CA THR A 161 9.33 4.14 17.64
C THR A 161 10.08 5.44 17.96
N GLU A 162 9.45 6.36 18.70
CA GLU A 162 10.10 7.55 19.28
C GLU A 162 10.73 7.18 20.65
N SER A 163 10.18 6.17 21.31
CA SER A 163 10.57 5.74 22.65
C SER A 163 12.00 5.24 22.70
N TYR A 164 12.67 5.52 23.82
CA TYR A 164 13.93 4.87 24.13
C TYR A 164 13.73 3.35 24.25
N VAL A 165 14.50 2.58 23.50
CA VAL A 165 14.35 1.12 23.42
C VAL A 165 15.22 0.47 24.49
N THR A 166 14.58 -0.21 25.43
CA THR A 166 15.27 -0.96 26.48
C THR A 166 15.43 -2.44 26.08
N ARG A 167 16.32 -3.15 26.77
CA ARG A 167 16.43 -4.61 26.62
C ARG A 167 15.11 -5.33 26.93
N ALA A 168 14.32 -4.84 27.88
CA ALA A 168 13.03 -5.40 28.20
C ALA A 168 12.02 -5.24 27.05
N HIS A 169 12.08 -4.12 26.32
CA HIS A 169 11.29 -3.94 25.09
C HIS A 169 11.73 -4.95 24.02
N LEU A 170 13.03 -5.06 23.76
CA LEU A 170 13.57 -5.97 22.75
C LEU A 170 13.19 -7.43 22.99
N ASN A 171 13.16 -7.89 24.26
CA ASN A 171 12.76 -9.26 24.61
C ASN A 171 11.30 -9.61 24.27
N ARG A 172 10.43 -8.62 24.02
CA ARG A 172 9.02 -8.84 23.62
C ARG A 172 8.83 -8.80 22.10
N ILE A 173 9.84 -8.33 21.37
CA ILE A 173 9.78 -8.16 19.93
C ILE A 173 10.47 -9.37 19.28
N PRO A 174 9.83 -10.09 18.34
CA PRO A 174 10.47 -11.21 17.66
C PRO A 174 11.85 -10.83 17.11
N ASP A 175 12.83 -11.74 17.20
CA ASP A 175 14.24 -11.42 16.88
C ASP A 175 14.43 -10.93 15.44
N ALA A 176 13.67 -11.49 14.49
CA ALA A 176 13.73 -11.10 13.08
C ALA A 176 13.22 -9.68 12.79
N VAL A 177 12.47 -9.06 13.72
CA VAL A 177 11.90 -7.72 13.53
C VAL A 177 12.95 -6.66 13.83
N GLY A 178 13.21 -5.79 12.85
CA GLY A 178 14.08 -4.63 13.04
C GLY A 178 13.45 -3.62 13.98
N VAL A 179 14.27 -2.83 14.67
CA VAL A 179 13.79 -1.78 15.57
C VAL A 179 14.52 -0.48 15.23
N TRP A 180 13.75 0.50 14.80
CA TRP A 180 14.22 1.84 14.47
C TRP A 180 13.69 2.81 15.51
N ARG A 181 14.60 3.57 16.11
CA ARG A 181 14.24 4.73 16.89
C ARG A 181 14.26 5.95 15.98
N PHE A 182 13.10 6.53 15.74
CA PHE A 182 12.91 7.62 14.80
C PHE A 182 12.57 8.90 15.55
N ASP A 183 13.34 9.96 15.29
CA ASP A 183 13.04 11.32 15.73
C ASP A 183 12.28 12.05 14.60
N PRO A 184 10.98 12.33 14.77
CA PRO A 184 10.17 12.98 13.75
C PRO A 184 10.46 14.48 13.55
N ASP A 185 11.08 15.14 14.53
CA ASP A 185 11.40 16.57 14.49
C ASP A 185 12.74 16.78 13.75
N GLU A 186 13.74 15.98 14.08
CA GLU A 186 15.06 15.98 13.40
C GLU A 186 15.04 15.18 12.09
N ARG A 187 14.06 14.30 11.91
CA ARG A 187 13.93 13.34 10.80
C ARG A 187 15.13 12.39 10.71
N GLU A 188 15.65 11.99 11.86
CA GLU A 188 16.76 11.06 11.98
C GLU A 188 16.29 9.69 12.46
N THR A 189 16.93 8.65 11.95
CA THR A 189 16.63 7.27 12.32
C THR A 189 17.88 6.63 12.91
N GLU A 190 17.79 6.20 14.17
CA GLU A 190 18.77 5.34 14.84
C GLU A 190 18.33 3.88 14.69
N VAL A 191 19.17 3.04 14.08
CA VAL A 191 18.89 1.61 13.96
C VAL A 191 19.35 0.90 15.24
N VAL A 192 18.39 0.57 16.10
CA VAL A 192 18.65 -0.17 17.36
C VAL A 192 18.87 -1.66 17.08
N ARG A 193 18.14 -2.22 16.12
CA ARG A 193 18.31 -3.59 15.63
C ARG A 193 17.98 -3.65 14.13
N GLU A 194 18.86 -4.24 13.35
CA GLU A 194 18.62 -4.49 11.92
C GLU A 194 17.52 -5.53 11.71
N PRO A 195 16.60 -5.36 10.75
CA PRO A 195 15.60 -6.37 10.44
C PRO A 195 16.22 -7.56 9.70
N GLU A 196 15.86 -8.78 10.12
CA GLU A 196 16.34 -9.99 9.45
C GLU A 196 15.41 -10.40 8.27
N PRO A 197 15.97 -10.91 7.17
CA PRO A 197 15.67 -12.25 6.70
C PRO A 197 14.30 -12.94 6.77
N LEU A 198 13.12 -12.39 6.49
CA LEU A 198 11.92 -13.27 6.43
C LEU A 198 11.91 -14.11 5.14
N SER A 199 11.15 -15.22 5.16
CA SER A 199 11.05 -16.19 4.04
C SER A 199 9.65 -16.21 3.41
N PRO A 200 9.37 -15.33 2.43
CA PRO A 200 8.08 -15.29 1.72
C PRO A 200 7.75 -16.54 0.90
N THR A 201 8.77 -17.33 0.55
CA THR A 201 8.64 -18.56 -0.25
C THR A 201 8.51 -19.81 0.60
N ALA A 202 8.57 -19.71 1.93
CA ALA A 202 8.26 -20.80 2.86
C ALA A 202 6.80 -20.74 3.32
N THR A 203 6.25 -21.84 3.80
CA THR A 203 4.92 -21.86 4.44
C THR A 203 4.91 -20.93 5.65
N GLY A 204 3.93 -20.03 5.70
CA GLY A 204 3.71 -19.13 6.84
C GLY A 204 2.64 -19.65 7.79
N VAL A 205 2.57 -19.07 8.99
CA VAL A 205 1.52 -19.33 9.98
C VAL A 205 0.80 -18.03 10.30
N GLU A 206 -0.50 -17.98 10.03
CA GLU A 206 -1.36 -16.84 10.35
C GLU A 206 -2.24 -17.18 11.56
N PRO A 207 -2.14 -16.43 12.67
CA PRO A 207 -3.14 -16.49 13.74
C PRO A 207 -4.51 -16.04 13.23
N VAL A 208 -5.55 -16.84 13.46
CA VAL A 208 -6.92 -16.59 12.97
C VAL A 208 -7.83 -16.14 14.09
N ASP A 209 -7.91 -16.93 15.17
CA ASP A 209 -8.74 -16.62 16.33
C ASP A 209 -7.98 -16.94 17.62
N SER A 210 -8.12 -16.07 18.62
CA SER A 210 -7.39 -16.18 19.88
C SER A 210 -8.36 -16.38 21.03
N HIS A 211 -8.16 -17.47 21.76
CA HIS A 211 -8.93 -17.85 22.92
C HIS A 211 -8.03 -17.97 24.15
N PRO A 212 -8.59 -17.95 25.37
CA PRO A 212 -7.82 -18.30 26.56
C PRO A 212 -7.17 -19.69 26.38
N LEU A 213 -5.83 -19.75 26.47
CA LEU A 213 -5.01 -20.96 26.35
C LEU A 213 -4.97 -21.64 24.95
N ARG A 214 -5.57 -21.05 23.91
CA ARG A 214 -5.55 -21.61 22.55
C ARG A 214 -5.56 -20.50 21.49
N THR A 215 -4.74 -20.63 20.47
CA THR A 215 -4.81 -19.79 19.28
C THR A 215 -5.01 -20.70 18.07
N ASP A 216 -6.08 -20.47 17.32
CA ASP A 216 -6.33 -21.15 16.07
C ASP A 216 -5.46 -20.51 14.99
N VAL A 217 -4.76 -21.34 14.21
CA VAL A 217 -3.80 -20.88 13.20
C VAL A 217 -4.10 -21.50 11.84
N ALA A 218 -3.82 -20.75 10.79
CA ALA A 218 -3.84 -21.21 9.41
C ALA A 218 -2.42 -21.35 8.88
N PHE A 219 -2.13 -22.47 8.21
CA PHE A 219 -0.91 -22.63 7.42
C PHE A 219 -1.14 -22.02 6.05
N VAL A 220 -0.32 -21.04 5.69
CA VAL A 220 -0.45 -20.29 4.44
C VAL A 220 0.64 -20.70 3.48
N SER A 221 0.25 -21.19 2.30
CA SER A 221 1.20 -21.64 1.28
C SER A 221 2.00 -20.49 0.65
N PRO A 222 3.20 -20.77 0.11
CA PRO A 222 3.95 -19.79 -0.67
C PRO A 222 3.16 -19.16 -1.81
N GLU A 223 2.30 -19.92 -2.49
CA GLU A 223 1.46 -19.46 -3.60
C GLU A 223 0.39 -18.46 -3.14
N GLU A 224 -0.23 -18.71 -1.98
CA GLU A 224 -1.17 -17.78 -1.37
C GLU A 224 -0.49 -16.49 -0.93
N LYS A 225 0.71 -16.59 -0.33
CA LYS A 225 1.51 -15.41 0.01
C LYS A 225 1.92 -14.64 -1.23
N ALA A 226 2.38 -15.29 -2.29
CA ALA A 226 2.74 -14.62 -3.55
C ALA A 226 1.56 -13.85 -4.14
N ARG A 227 0.35 -14.44 -4.13
CA ARG A 227 -0.88 -13.76 -4.57
C ARG A 227 -1.16 -12.52 -3.73
N VAL A 228 -1.13 -12.62 -2.40
CA VAL A 228 -1.41 -11.48 -1.51
C VAL A 228 -0.31 -10.41 -1.58
N ARG A 229 0.97 -10.80 -1.63
CA ARG A 229 2.10 -9.89 -1.85
C ARG A 229 1.91 -9.04 -3.10
N ARG A 230 1.51 -9.66 -4.22
CA ARG A 230 1.21 -8.93 -5.46
C ARG A 230 0.09 -7.90 -5.25
N ARG A 231 -0.98 -8.25 -4.51
CA ARG A 231 -2.08 -7.33 -4.20
C ARG A 231 -1.63 -6.17 -3.31
N VAL A 232 -0.79 -6.45 -2.30
CA VAL A 232 -0.22 -5.44 -1.40
C VAL A 232 0.66 -4.47 -2.19
N ALA A 233 1.57 -4.99 -3.02
CA ALA A 233 2.45 -4.20 -3.87
C ALA A 233 1.64 -3.30 -4.83
N GLU A 234 0.67 -3.86 -5.54
CA GLU A 234 -0.21 -3.10 -6.45
C GLU A 234 -0.99 -2.00 -5.74
N ARG A 235 -1.54 -2.32 -4.57
CA ARG A 235 -2.28 -1.34 -3.78
C ARG A 235 -1.37 -0.26 -3.23
N ALA A 236 -0.16 -0.61 -2.81
CA ALA A 236 0.84 0.38 -2.39
C ALA A 236 1.21 1.30 -3.55
N TYR A 237 1.46 0.75 -4.73
CA TYR A 237 1.76 1.51 -5.94
C TYR A 237 0.64 2.50 -6.28
N GLY A 238 -0.63 2.07 -6.31
CA GLY A 238 -1.71 3.00 -6.64
C GLY A 238 -2.10 3.98 -5.52
N LYS A 239 -2.15 3.52 -4.26
CA LYS A 239 -2.70 4.30 -3.12
C LYS A 239 -1.75 5.39 -2.61
N GLY A 240 -0.47 5.07 -2.43
CA GLY A 240 0.46 5.92 -1.68
C GLY A 240 0.04 6.15 -0.22
N TRP A 241 0.54 7.22 0.39
CA TRP A 241 0.33 7.52 1.81
C TRP A 241 -0.32 8.89 2.10
N ARG A 242 -0.22 9.85 1.17
CA ARG A 242 -0.63 11.25 1.39
C ARG A 242 -2.16 11.35 1.52
N PRO A 243 -2.69 11.74 2.70
CA PRO A 243 -4.13 11.88 2.93
C PRO A 243 -4.72 13.09 2.19
N GLU A 244 -6.04 13.27 2.28
CA GLU A 244 -6.69 14.51 1.83
C GLU A 244 -6.35 15.69 2.76
N PRO A 245 -6.24 16.93 2.23
CA PRO A 245 -6.08 18.12 3.05
C PRO A 245 -7.30 18.43 3.94
N PRO A 246 -7.15 19.26 5.00
CA PRO A 246 -8.25 19.62 5.87
C PRO A 246 -9.22 20.59 5.19
N GLY A 247 -10.52 20.28 5.16
CA GLY A 247 -11.59 21.18 4.68
C GLY A 247 -11.99 22.24 5.69
N CYS A 248 -11.03 23.03 6.17
CA CYS A 248 -11.19 24.04 7.21
C CYS A 248 -10.47 25.33 6.82
N VAL A 249 -10.97 26.50 7.25
CA VAL A 249 -10.31 27.81 7.03
C VAL A 249 -8.89 27.89 7.58
N HIS A 250 -8.57 27.05 8.58
CA HIS A 250 -7.24 26.94 9.18
C HIS A 250 -6.41 25.79 8.60
N GLY A 251 -6.94 25.10 7.59
CA GLY A 251 -6.27 24.00 6.93
C GLY A 251 -5.14 24.51 6.05
N ALA A 252 -3.99 23.86 6.15
CA ALA A 252 -2.85 24.04 5.28
C ALA A 252 -2.26 22.67 4.93
N VAL A 253 -1.28 22.67 4.02
CA VAL A 253 -0.51 21.47 3.66
C VAL A 253 0.96 21.83 3.71
N THR A 254 1.76 20.99 4.36
CA THR A 254 3.22 21.15 4.39
C THR A 254 3.83 20.95 3.00
N ALA A 255 5.07 21.41 2.78
CA ALA A 255 5.78 21.22 1.51
C ALA A 255 5.98 19.74 1.10
N ASP A 256 5.87 18.82 2.05
CA ASP A 256 5.93 17.37 1.84
C ASP A 256 4.56 16.70 1.69
N GLY A 257 3.45 17.44 1.84
CA GLY A 257 2.09 16.96 1.57
C GLY A 257 1.32 16.46 2.81
N ARG A 258 1.76 16.77 4.03
CA ARG A 258 1.04 16.42 5.27
C ARG A 258 -0.05 17.46 5.59
N PRO A 259 -1.25 17.04 6.04
CA PRO A 259 -2.29 17.96 6.49
C PRO A 259 -1.84 18.72 7.74
N TYR A 260 -2.01 20.03 7.72
CA TYR A 260 -1.58 20.92 8.80
C TYR A 260 -2.72 21.82 9.24
N CYS A 261 -2.78 22.14 10.53
CA CYS A 261 -3.69 23.14 11.06
C CYS A 261 -2.88 24.33 11.55
N GLU A 262 -3.06 25.49 10.93
CA GLU A 262 -2.34 26.72 11.28
C GLU A 262 -2.75 27.22 12.66
N GLN A 263 -4.04 27.11 13.01
CA GLN A 263 -4.57 27.55 14.31
C GLN A 263 -3.92 26.82 15.50
N PHE A 264 -3.62 25.54 15.33
CA PHE A 264 -2.97 24.73 16.37
C PHE A 264 -1.49 24.47 16.10
N ALA A 265 -0.95 25.07 15.03
CA ALA A 265 0.42 24.92 14.57
C ALA A 265 0.94 23.46 14.57
N ARG A 266 0.16 22.52 14.01
CA ARG A 266 0.53 21.10 14.00
C ARG A 266 -0.01 20.33 12.81
N VAL A 267 0.63 19.20 12.52
CA VAL A 267 0.05 18.15 11.66
C VAL A 267 -1.20 17.59 12.33
N VAL A 268 -2.26 17.40 11.54
CA VAL A 268 -3.56 16.89 12.01
C VAL A 268 -4.00 15.68 11.18
N ASP A 269 -4.81 14.83 11.78
CA ASP A 269 -5.62 13.85 11.05
C ASP A 269 -6.98 14.50 10.72
N PRO A 270 -7.26 14.92 9.47
CA PRO A 270 -8.50 15.63 9.16
C PRO A 270 -9.77 14.82 9.49
N GLY A 271 -9.71 13.49 9.45
CA GLY A 271 -10.87 12.65 9.75
C GLY A 271 -11.20 12.55 11.23
N ALA A 272 -10.23 12.77 12.12
CA ALA A 272 -10.38 12.63 13.57
C ALA A 272 -10.27 13.97 14.32
N ASP A 273 -9.43 14.89 13.85
CA ASP A 273 -9.13 16.15 14.53
C ASP A 273 -9.99 17.33 14.06
N CYS A 274 -10.63 17.22 12.89
CA CYS A 274 -11.43 18.28 12.29
C CYS A 274 -12.93 17.90 12.28
N GLY A 275 -13.81 18.91 12.28
CA GLY A 275 -15.26 18.73 12.31
C GLY A 275 -15.90 19.27 13.59
N GLU A 276 -17.12 18.82 13.88
CA GLU A 276 -17.97 19.34 14.97
C GLU A 276 -17.33 19.26 16.37
N GLY A 277 -16.42 18.31 16.59
CA GLY A 277 -15.70 18.15 17.85
C GLY A 277 -14.55 19.16 18.07
N CYS A 278 -14.17 19.93 17.05
CA CYS A 278 -13.07 20.87 17.12
C CYS A 278 -13.58 22.30 17.32
N SER A 279 -13.15 22.94 18.42
CA SER A 279 -13.61 24.29 18.81
C SER A 279 -13.24 25.40 17.83
N ALA A 280 -12.24 25.17 16.98
CA ALA A 280 -11.80 26.11 15.95
C ALA A 280 -12.20 25.69 14.54
N PHE A 281 -12.99 24.63 14.38
CA PHE A 281 -13.38 24.18 13.05
C PHE A 281 -14.34 25.17 12.39
N ALA A 282 -13.98 25.62 11.20
CA ALA A 282 -14.87 26.34 10.31
C ALA A 282 -14.67 25.79 8.89
N ALA A 283 -15.74 25.21 8.34
CA ALA A 283 -15.69 24.54 7.05
C ALA A 283 -15.28 25.49 5.92
N ALA A 284 -14.39 25.02 5.04
CA ALA A 284 -13.96 25.70 3.83
C ALA A 284 -13.50 24.67 2.79
N ASP A 285 -13.24 25.14 1.57
CA ASP A 285 -12.59 24.30 0.56
C ASP A 285 -11.19 23.87 1.05
N PRO A 286 -10.83 22.58 0.95
CA PRO A 286 -9.50 22.13 1.32
C PRO A 286 -8.41 22.84 0.52
N PRO A 287 -7.22 23.10 1.11
CA PRO A 287 -6.10 23.70 0.39
C PRO A 287 -5.76 22.94 -0.90
N ALA A 288 -5.59 23.68 -1.99
CA ALA A 288 -5.17 23.10 -3.26
C ALA A 288 -3.72 22.59 -3.15
N VAL A 289 -3.52 21.29 -3.34
CA VAL A 289 -2.20 20.66 -3.41
C VAL A 289 -2.19 19.57 -4.46
N ASP A 290 -1.18 19.57 -5.32
CA ASP A 290 -0.96 18.47 -6.26
C ASP A 290 -0.18 17.35 -5.57
N ARG A 291 -0.91 16.45 -4.90
CA ARG A 291 -0.33 15.27 -4.23
C ARG A 291 0.32 14.29 -5.21
N ARG A 292 -0.14 14.26 -6.46
CA ARG A 292 0.42 13.38 -7.49
C ARG A 292 1.79 13.91 -7.90
N ALA A 293 1.90 15.20 -8.20
CA ALA A 293 3.19 15.83 -8.50
C ALA A 293 4.19 15.70 -7.33
N LEU A 294 3.73 15.87 -6.08
CA LEU A 294 4.59 15.65 -4.92
C LEU A 294 5.14 14.23 -4.83
N ARG A 295 4.32 13.23 -5.15
CA ARG A 295 4.70 11.82 -5.12
C ARG A 295 5.66 11.47 -6.26
N ASP A 296 5.34 11.92 -7.46
CA ASP A 296 6.14 11.69 -8.68
C ASP A 296 7.55 12.28 -8.55
N ALA A 297 7.66 13.48 -7.99
CA ALA A 297 8.94 14.14 -7.80
C ALA A 297 9.84 13.51 -6.70
N ARG A 298 9.29 12.61 -5.87
CA ARG A 298 9.96 12.10 -4.66
C ARG A 298 10.10 10.59 -4.62
N THR A 299 9.47 9.87 -5.53
CA THR A 299 9.46 8.40 -5.53
C THR A 299 9.56 7.91 -6.97
N PRO A 300 9.92 6.64 -7.20
CA PRO A 300 9.89 6.06 -8.54
C PRO A 300 8.49 5.96 -9.17
N TRP A 301 7.41 6.22 -8.43
CA TRP A 301 6.05 6.17 -8.97
C TRP A 301 5.84 7.23 -10.07
N VAL A 302 5.19 6.84 -11.16
CA VAL A 302 4.96 7.70 -12.33
C VAL A 302 3.51 8.21 -12.37
N ALA A 303 3.32 9.52 -12.37
CA ALA A 303 2.01 10.18 -12.33
C ALA A 303 1.20 10.06 -13.63
N ASP A 304 1.87 10.19 -14.77
CA ASP A 304 1.27 10.19 -16.10
C ASP A 304 2.09 9.31 -17.05
N PRO A 305 1.99 7.98 -16.94
CA PRO A 305 2.71 7.08 -17.81
C PRO A 305 2.12 7.12 -19.23
N GLU A 306 2.97 6.93 -20.24
CA GLU A 306 2.55 6.91 -21.66
C GLU A 306 1.44 5.88 -21.95
N GLY A 307 1.34 4.84 -21.13
CA GLY A 307 0.41 3.73 -21.30
C GLY A 307 0.94 2.67 -22.27
N VAL A 308 0.37 1.48 -22.18
CA VAL A 308 0.81 0.30 -22.94
C VAL A 308 -0.24 -0.21 -23.94
N ALA A 309 -1.48 0.27 -23.84
CA ALA A 309 -2.56 -0.11 -24.74
C ALA A 309 -2.40 0.60 -26.08
N ARG A 310 -2.63 -0.12 -27.18
CA ARG A 310 -2.65 0.51 -28.50
C ARG A 310 -3.96 1.28 -28.67
N THR A 311 -3.88 2.60 -28.79
CA THR A 311 -5.00 3.41 -29.25
C THR A 311 -5.24 3.06 -30.72
N GLN A 312 -6.40 2.50 -31.07
CA GLN A 312 -6.83 2.44 -32.47
C GLN A 312 -7.11 3.86 -32.95
N SER A 313 -6.10 4.55 -33.45
CA SER A 313 -6.27 5.77 -34.24
C SER A 313 -7.02 5.41 -35.53
N GLY A 314 -8.26 5.89 -35.69
CA GLY A 314 -8.98 5.76 -36.98
C GLY A 314 -10.51 5.65 -36.96
N LEU A 315 -11.20 5.75 -35.83
CA LEU A 315 -12.68 5.79 -35.84
C LEU A 315 -13.23 7.12 -36.38
N ASP A 316 -12.44 8.19 -36.37
CA ASP A 316 -12.82 9.50 -36.91
C ASP A 316 -12.76 9.57 -38.44
N ARG A 317 -12.38 8.46 -39.11
CA ARG A 317 -12.28 8.37 -40.58
C ARG A 317 -13.48 7.71 -41.25
N PHE A 318 -14.50 7.35 -40.46
CA PHE A 318 -15.76 6.83 -40.96
C PHE A 318 -16.92 7.64 -40.36
N SER A 319 -17.02 8.92 -40.74
CA SER A 319 -18.24 9.73 -40.61
C SER A 319 -18.62 10.33 -41.96
#